data_AF-A0AAJ7JFQ2-F1
#
_entry.id   AF-A0AAJ7JFQ2-F1
#
_cell.length_a   1.000
_cell.length_b   1.000
_cell.length_c   1.000
_cell.angle_alpha   90.00
_cell.angle_beta   90.00
_cell.angle_gamma   90.00
#
_symmetry.space_group_name_H-M   'P 1'
#
loop_
_entity.id
_entity.type
_entity.pdbx_description
1 polymer ?
#
loop_
_entity_poly.entity_id
_entity_poly.type
_entity_poly.pdbx_seq_one_letter_code
_entity_poly.pdbx_strand_id
1 'polypeptide(L)'
;MFPAYAYLSAYDRHKKLINDYFTLYGGTSLRRDTSRDKTDYDVIKENHRFLWDQDNDEPETWGARLAKKYYDKLFKEYCIADLTYYKENKIALRWRTEKEVIVGKGQFECGNKRCKEKEEGLKSWEVNFGYVEHGDKKNALVKLRLCPECSVKLNYRSKKREVKRHKTLKRLGTNVERADSSSTTSTVHIKIEEDQAGGISAERSDKPQKDESKIWKEKPVESLEKTREQEFEEYLADLLM
;
A
#
# COMPACT_ATOMS: atom_id res chain seq x y z
N MET A 1 -13.26 -36.69 -57.35
CA MET A 1 -12.94 -37.64 -56.26
C MET A 1 -14.07 -37.56 -55.25
N PHE A 2 -14.96 -38.54 -55.21
CA PHE A 2 -16.03 -38.58 -54.21
C PHE A 2 -15.42 -38.88 -52.84
N PRO A 3 -15.77 -38.15 -51.76
CA PRO A 3 -15.27 -38.50 -50.44
C PRO A 3 -15.83 -39.87 -50.07
N ALA A 4 -14.97 -40.88 -50.03
CA ALA A 4 -15.27 -42.13 -49.35
C ALA A 4 -15.88 -41.74 -47.98
N TYR A 5 -17.01 -42.36 -47.60
CA TYR A 5 -17.73 -42.09 -46.34
C TYR A 5 -18.69 -40.89 -46.29
N ALA A 6 -18.95 -40.18 -47.39
CA ALA A 6 -19.93 -39.07 -47.37
C ALA A 6 -21.39 -39.52 -47.06
N TYR A 7 -21.72 -40.77 -47.38
CA TYR A 7 -23.05 -41.37 -47.17
C TYR A 7 -23.29 -41.91 -45.75
N LEU A 8 -22.26 -41.90 -44.89
CA LEU A 8 -22.36 -42.41 -43.52
C LEU A 8 -22.79 -41.31 -42.55
N SER A 9 -23.48 -41.73 -41.48
CA SER A 9 -23.75 -40.86 -40.33
C SER A 9 -22.45 -40.29 -39.77
N ALA A 10 -22.51 -39.08 -39.20
CA ALA A 10 -21.35 -38.42 -38.59
C ALA A 10 -20.65 -39.33 -37.57
N TYR A 11 -21.43 -40.11 -36.82
CA TYR A 11 -20.93 -41.09 -35.85
C TYR A 11 -20.20 -42.26 -36.51
N ASP A 12 -20.78 -42.88 -37.54
CA ASP A 12 -20.19 -44.05 -38.21
C ASP A 12 -18.92 -43.68 -38.98
N ARG A 13 -18.91 -42.50 -39.59
CA ARG A 13 -17.73 -41.94 -40.25
C ARG A 13 -16.60 -41.69 -39.24
N HIS A 14 -16.91 -41.12 -38.07
CA HIS A 14 -15.92 -40.93 -37.01
C HIS A 14 -15.36 -42.27 -36.52
N LYS A 15 -16.22 -43.28 -36.29
CA LYS A 15 -15.81 -44.62 -35.87
C LYS A 15 -14.88 -45.28 -36.89
N LYS A 16 -15.18 -45.18 -38.19
CA LYS A 16 -14.33 -45.68 -39.27
C LYS A 16 -12.98 -44.96 -39.33
N LEU A 17 -12.97 -43.63 -39.25
CA LEU A 17 -11.74 -42.84 -39.26
C LEU A 17 -10.83 -43.15 -38.06
N ILE A 18 -11.39 -43.32 -36.86
CA ILE A 18 -10.61 -43.76 -35.68
C ILE A 18 -10.03 -45.15 -35.91
N ASN A 19 -10.85 -46.09 -36.38
CA ASN A 19 -10.42 -47.48 -36.54
C ASN A 19 -9.32 -47.62 -37.61
N ASP A 20 -9.47 -46.91 -38.72
CA ASP A 20 -8.47 -46.89 -39.79
C ASP A 20 -7.17 -46.22 -39.31
N TYR A 21 -7.26 -45.15 -38.52
CA TYR A 21 -6.09 -44.53 -37.88
C TYR A 21 -5.36 -45.51 -36.95
N PHE A 22 -6.08 -46.22 -36.09
CA PHE A 22 -5.49 -47.22 -35.18
C PHE A 22 -4.82 -48.37 -35.94
N THR A 23 -5.43 -48.79 -37.06
CA THR A 23 -4.94 -49.90 -37.89
C THR A 23 -3.69 -49.50 -38.69
N LEU A 24 -3.66 -48.29 -39.25
CA LEU A 24 -2.58 -47.82 -40.12
C LEU A 24 -1.35 -47.31 -39.35
N TYR A 25 -1.55 -46.67 -38.20
CA TYR A 25 -0.48 -45.98 -37.47
C TYR A 25 -0.10 -46.64 -36.13
N GLY A 26 -0.59 -47.86 -35.87
CA GLY A 26 -0.08 -48.67 -34.76
C GLY A 26 -0.28 -48.04 -33.38
N GLY A 27 -1.53 -47.83 -32.98
CA GLY A 27 -1.93 -47.84 -31.57
C GLY A 27 -1.30 -46.83 -30.59
N THR A 28 -0.58 -45.79 -31.03
CA THR A 28 -0.22 -44.71 -30.10
C THR A 28 -1.47 -43.90 -29.80
N SER A 29 -1.83 -43.80 -28.51
CA SER A 29 -2.90 -42.95 -27.98
C SER A 29 -2.93 -41.62 -28.73
N LEU A 30 -4.07 -41.28 -29.34
CA LEU A 30 -4.38 -39.98 -29.95
C LEU A 30 -4.33 -38.89 -28.87
N ARG A 31 -3.11 -38.56 -28.41
CA ARG A 31 -2.87 -37.50 -27.46
C ARG A 31 -2.70 -36.22 -28.26
N ARG A 32 -3.71 -35.37 -28.19
CA ARG A 32 -3.63 -34.00 -28.68
C ARG A 32 -2.41 -33.33 -28.06
N ASP A 33 -1.62 -32.64 -28.88
CA ASP A 33 -0.56 -31.78 -28.39
C ASP A 33 -1.17 -30.56 -27.67
N THR A 34 -1.03 -30.53 -26.35
CA THR A 34 -1.55 -29.47 -25.48
C THR A 34 -0.53 -28.35 -25.24
N SER A 35 0.65 -28.39 -25.87
CA SER A 35 1.74 -27.44 -25.60
C SER A 35 1.41 -25.98 -25.95
N ARG A 36 0.47 -25.77 -26.89
CA ARG A 36 0.03 -24.45 -27.36
C ARG A 36 -1.33 -24.03 -26.83
N ASP A 37 -1.97 -24.86 -26.01
CA ASP A 37 -3.29 -24.56 -25.48
C ASP A 37 -3.15 -23.49 -24.39
N LYS A 38 -3.68 -22.30 -24.66
CA LYS A 38 -3.78 -21.22 -23.67
C LYS A 38 -5.03 -21.44 -22.81
N THR A 39 -4.87 -21.44 -21.50
CA THR A 39 -6.02 -21.48 -20.59
C THR A 39 -6.58 -20.08 -20.37
N ASP A 40 -7.84 -19.99 -19.96
CA ASP A 40 -8.45 -18.72 -19.54
C ASP A 40 -7.61 -18.03 -18.45
N TYR A 41 -6.99 -18.82 -17.57
CA TYR A 41 -6.08 -18.33 -16.55
C TYR A 41 -4.85 -17.63 -17.14
N ASP A 42 -4.25 -18.19 -18.19
CA ASP A 42 -3.09 -17.58 -18.85
C ASP A 42 -3.48 -16.27 -19.54
N VAL A 43 -4.64 -16.25 -20.21
CA VAL A 43 -5.17 -15.03 -20.84
C VAL A 43 -5.41 -13.92 -19.81
N ILE A 44 -5.96 -14.26 -18.65
CA ILE A 44 -6.14 -13.30 -17.55
C ILE A 44 -4.79 -12.85 -17.02
N LYS A 45 -3.83 -13.76 -16.82
CA LYS A 45 -2.50 -13.40 -16.33
C LYS A 45 -1.73 -12.49 -17.30
N GLU A 46 -1.94 -12.62 -18.60
CA GLU A 46 -1.34 -11.72 -19.60
C GLU A 46 -1.97 -10.31 -19.57
N ASN A 47 -3.29 -10.22 -19.35
CA ASN A 47 -4.05 -8.97 -19.49
C ASN A 47 -4.52 -8.34 -18.15
N HIS A 48 -4.19 -8.95 -17.01
CA HIS A 48 -4.63 -8.44 -15.72
C HIS A 48 -4.01 -7.08 -15.44
N ARG A 49 -4.83 -6.20 -14.88
CA ARG A 49 -4.38 -4.93 -14.33
C ARG A 49 -4.74 -4.81 -12.86
N PHE A 50 -3.87 -4.17 -12.09
CA PHE A 50 -4.09 -4.01 -10.65
C PHE A 50 -5.18 -2.97 -10.35
N LEU A 51 -5.23 -1.90 -11.14
CA LEU A 51 -6.28 -0.88 -11.15
C LEU A 51 -6.74 -0.67 -12.60
N TRP A 52 -8.06 -0.59 -12.77
CA TRP A 52 -8.68 -0.19 -14.04
C TRP A 52 -9.24 1.22 -13.88
N ASP A 53 -8.85 2.14 -14.76
CA ASP A 53 -9.43 3.47 -14.80
C ASP A 53 -10.75 3.42 -15.58
N GLN A 54 -11.84 3.93 -14.99
CA GLN A 54 -13.17 3.84 -15.60
C GLN A 54 -13.27 4.57 -16.95
N ASP A 55 -12.55 5.68 -17.10
CA ASP A 55 -12.67 6.58 -18.25
C ASP A 55 -11.66 6.31 -19.37
N ASN A 56 -10.48 5.76 -19.05
CA ASN A 56 -9.39 5.57 -20.02
C ASN A 56 -9.25 4.12 -20.51
N ASP A 57 -9.66 3.12 -19.71
CA ASP A 57 -9.40 1.72 -20.00
C ASP A 57 -10.66 0.97 -20.46
N GLU A 58 -11.08 1.28 -21.70
CA GLU A 58 -12.02 0.43 -22.42
C GLU A 58 -11.31 -0.76 -23.07
N PRO A 59 -11.72 -2.00 -22.78
CA PRO A 59 -11.02 -3.18 -23.28
C PRO A 59 -11.32 -3.44 -24.76
N GLU A 60 -10.34 -3.18 -25.61
CA GLU A 60 -10.37 -3.49 -27.05
C GLU A 60 -10.35 -5.00 -27.31
N THR A 61 -9.52 -5.74 -26.58
CA THR A 61 -9.29 -7.19 -26.79
C THR A 61 -10.23 -8.05 -25.94
N TRP A 62 -10.65 -9.22 -26.45
CA TRP A 62 -11.46 -10.18 -25.70
C TRP A 62 -10.82 -10.59 -24.35
N GLY A 63 -9.50 -10.82 -24.33
CA GLY A 63 -8.77 -11.14 -23.10
C GLY A 63 -8.80 -10.01 -22.06
N ALA A 64 -8.72 -8.75 -22.51
CA ALA A 64 -8.87 -7.59 -21.64
C ALA A 64 -10.31 -7.48 -21.10
N ARG A 65 -11.33 -7.79 -21.92
CA ARG A 65 -12.74 -7.84 -21.46
C ARG A 65 -12.94 -8.90 -20.39
N LEU A 66 -12.30 -10.07 -20.57
CA LEU A 66 -12.31 -11.13 -19.57
C LEU A 66 -11.66 -10.65 -18.26
N ALA A 67 -10.46 -10.09 -18.34
CA ALA A 67 -9.76 -9.55 -17.17
C ALA A 67 -10.56 -8.46 -16.43
N LYS A 68 -11.23 -7.55 -17.16
CA LYS A 68 -12.11 -6.53 -16.58
C LYS A 68 -13.26 -7.14 -15.79
N LYS A 69 -13.95 -8.15 -16.35
CA LYS A 69 -15.01 -8.89 -15.63
C LYS A 69 -14.50 -9.53 -14.33
N TYR A 70 -13.28 -10.08 -14.33
CA TYR A 70 -12.66 -10.61 -13.12
C TYR A 70 -12.33 -9.52 -12.11
N TYR A 71 -11.86 -8.35 -12.58
CA TYR A 71 -11.56 -7.20 -11.73
C TYR A 71 -12.82 -6.61 -11.07
N ASP A 72 -13.94 -6.56 -11.79
CA ASP A 72 -15.20 -6.07 -11.27
C ASP A 72 -15.77 -6.96 -10.16
N LYS A 73 -15.49 -8.27 -10.23
CA LYS A 73 -15.85 -9.24 -9.19
C LYS A 73 -15.04 -9.09 -7.89
N LEU A 74 -13.89 -8.40 -7.92
CA LEU A 74 -13.02 -8.21 -6.76
C LEU A 74 -13.47 -7.01 -5.92
N PHE A 75 -13.38 -7.19 -4.60
CA PHE A 75 -13.70 -6.15 -3.62
C PHE A 75 -12.45 -5.35 -3.27
N LYS A 76 -12.55 -4.02 -3.41
CA LYS A 76 -11.41 -3.09 -3.43
C LYS A 76 -11.30 -2.17 -2.22
N GLU A 77 -12.08 -2.41 -1.17
CA GLU A 77 -12.04 -1.59 0.06
C GLU A 77 -10.80 -1.87 0.92
N TYR A 78 -10.52 -3.17 1.14
CA TYR A 78 -9.37 -3.64 1.91
C TYR A 78 -8.63 -4.71 1.10
N CYS A 79 -7.30 -4.67 1.14
CA CYS A 79 -6.43 -5.68 0.57
C CYS A 79 -6.21 -6.87 1.54
N ILE A 80 -5.73 -7.98 0.99
CA ILE A 80 -5.11 -9.06 1.76
C ILE A 80 -3.61 -9.01 1.53
N ALA A 81 -2.86 -9.12 2.62
CA ALA A 81 -1.40 -9.14 2.61
C ALA A 81 -0.86 -10.56 2.82
N ASP A 82 0.21 -10.91 2.12
CA ASP A 82 1.06 -12.04 2.48
C ASP A 82 2.35 -11.49 3.09
N LEU A 83 2.45 -11.65 4.40
CA LEU A 83 3.60 -11.19 5.19
C LEU A 83 4.64 -12.30 5.39
N THR A 84 4.66 -13.38 4.59
CA THR A 84 5.60 -14.51 4.79
C THR A 84 7.07 -14.05 4.69
N TYR A 85 7.39 -13.19 3.72
CA TYR A 85 8.76 -12.74 3.43
C TYR A 85 9.04 -11.34 3.97
N TYR A 86 8.38 -10.94 5.06
CA TYR A 86 8.53 -9.61 5.67
C TYR A 86 9.98 -9.29 6.10
N LYS A 87 10.77 -10.30 6.46
CA LYS A 87 12.20 -10.13 6.79
C LYS A 87 13.04 -9.65 5.60
N GLU A 88 12.66 -10.04 4.39
CA GLU A 88 13.28 -9.59 3.14
C GLU A 88 12.66 -8.28 2.61
N ASN A 89 11.71 -7.69 3.35
CA ASN A 89 10.92 -6.54 2.92
C ASN A 89 10.11 -6.82 1.63
N LYS A 90 9.75 -8.09 1.42
CA LYS A 90 8.88 -8.52 0.32
C LYS A 90 7.50 -8.78 0.90
N ILE A 91 6.54 -7.96 0.50
CA ILE A 91 5.14 -8.07 0.90
C ILE A 91 4.34 -8.24 -0.39
N ALA A 92 3.48 -9.25 -0.45
CA ALA A 92 2.56 -9.40 -1.56
C ALA A 92 1.18 -8.91 -1.13
N LEU A 93 0.51 -8.19 -2.03
CA LEU A 93 -0.83 -7.66 -1.80
C LEU A 93 -1.75 -8.13 -2.91
N ARG A 94 -3.02 -8.36 -2.56
CA ARG A 94 -4.07 -8.64 -3.54
C ARG A 94 -5.42 -8.16 -3.06
N TRP A 95 -6.33 -7.94 -4.00
CA TRP A 95 -7.73 -7.65 -3.71
C TRP A 95 -8.47 -8.87 -3.13
N ARG A 96 -9.56 -8.59 -2.42
CA ARG A 96 -10.40 -9.60 -1.78
C ARG A 96 -11.35 -10.23 -2.77
N THR A 97 -11.61 -11.51 -2.56
CA THR A 97 -12.68 -12.24 -3.26
C THR A 97 -13.96 -12.24 -2.44
N GLU A 98 -15.10 -12.43 -3.10
CA GLU A 98 -16.43 -12.50 -2.47
C GLU A 98 -16.47 -13.46 -1.27
N LYS A 99 -15.91 -14.66 -1.42
CA LYS A 99 -15.87 -15.67 -0.34
C LYS A 99 -15.14 -15.15 0.90
N GLU A 100 -14.11 -14.34 0.73
CA GLU A 100 -13.32 -13.80 1.84
C GLU A 100 -14.01 -12.63 2.52
N VAL A 101 -14.77 -11.85 1.74
CA VAL A 101 -15.61 -10.78 2.28
C VAL A 101 -16.72 -11.36 3.14
N ILE A 102 -17.37 -12.45 2.70
CA ILE A 102 -18.39 -13.16 3.48
C ILE A 102 -17.81 -13.69 4.81
N VAL A 103 -16.57 -14.19 4.79
CA VAL A 103 -15.86 -14.63 6.01
C VAL A 103 -15.47 -13.46 6.91
N GLY A 104 -15.37 -12.24 6.37
CA GLY A 104 -14.95 -11.04 7.10
C GLY A 104 -13.45 -10.81 7.12
N LYS A 105 -12.68 -11.40 6.20
CA LYS A 105 -11.22 -11.20 6.14
C LYS A 105 -10.86 -9.76 5.79
N GLY A 106 -9.96 -9.18 6.57
CA GLY A 106 -9.55 -7.78 6.45
C GLY A 106 -10.56 -6.76 7.04
N GLN A 107 -11.64 -7.23 7.68
CA GLN A 107 -12.58 -6.38 8.40
C GLN A 107 -12.74 -6.83 9.86
N PHE A 108 -13.09 -8.11 10.06
CA PHE A 108 -13.24 -8.74 11.38
C PHE A 108 -12.15 -9.79 11.66
N GLU A 109 -11.55 -10.35 10.62
CA GLU A 109 -10.38 -11.22 10.72
C GLU A 109 -9.14 -10.49 10.16
N CYS A 110 -7.96 -10.81 10.67
CA CYS A 110 -6.71 -10.25 10.18
C CYS A 110 -6.56 -10.39 8.65
N GLY A 111 -6.14 -9.32 7.98
CA GLY A 111 -5.91 -9.28 6.54
C GLY A 111 -4.66 -10.03 6.07
N ASN A 112 -3.91 -10.70 6.95
CA ASN A 112 -2.77 -11.53 6.56
C ASN A 112 -3.25 -12.92 6.10
N LYS A 113 -2.86 -13.36 4.90
CA LYS A 113 -3.26 -14.64 4.28
C LYS A 113 -3.07 -15.85 5.19
N ARG A 114 -2.00 -15.88 5.99
CA ARG A 114 -1.67 -17.01 6.89
C ARG A 114 -2.18 -16.83 8.32
N CYS A 115 -2.65 -15.65 8.69
CA CYS A 115 -3.21 -15.39 10.01
C CYS A 115 -4.72 -15.65 9.96
N LYS A 116 -5.26 -16.28 11.00
CA LYS A 116 -6.71 -16.52 11.17
C LYS A 116 -7.26 -15.92 12.45
N GLU A 117 -6.51 -14.98 13.02
CA GLU A 117 -6.84 -14.38 14.29
C GLU A 117 -7.99 -13.39 14.11
N LYS A 118 -9.03 -13.61 14.90
CA LYS A 118 -10.22 -12.75 15.00
C LYS A 118 -10.09 -11.96 16.29
N GLU A 119 -9.26 -10.93 16.27
CA GLU A 119 -9.10 -10.01 17.39
C GLU A 119 -10.00 -8.80 17.21
N GLU A 120 -10.57 -8.31 18.31
CA GLU A 120 -11.40 -7.10 18.33
C GLU A 120 -10.58 -5.79 18.20
N GLY A 121 -9.25 -5.87 18.02
CA GLY A 121 -8.30 -4.75 17.98
C GLY A 121 -7.56 -4.54 16.66
N LEU A 122 -8.19 -4.82 15.51
CA LEU A 122 -7.56 -4.69 14.19
C LEU A 122 -7.18 -3.24 13.85
N LYS A 123 -5.90 -2.99 13.59
CA LYS A 123 -5.41 -1.68 13.15
C LYS A 123 -5.53 -1.54 11.63
N SER A 124 -6.05 -0.39 11.20
CA SER A 124 -6.10 -0.01 9.79
C SER A 124 -4.79 0.67 9.38
N TRP A 125 -4.27 0.28 8.23
CA TRP A 125 -3.03 0.77 7.63
C TRP A 125 -3.32 1.24 6.22
N GLU A 126 -2.73 2.36 5.82
CA GLU A 126 -2.66 2.79 4.45
C GLU A 126 -1.23 2.54 3.96
N VAL A 127 -1.10 1.72 2.93
CA VAL A 127 0.20 1.28 2.42
C VAL A 127 0.34 1.76 0.99
N ASN A 128 1.43 2.48 0.72
CA ASN A 128 1.82 2.82 -0.63
C ASN A 128 2.42 1.58 -1.32
N PHE A 129 1.65 0.96 -2.20
CA PHE A 129 2.04 -0.22 -2.94
C PHE A 129 2.62 0.17 -4.30
N GLY A 130 3.94 0.06 -4.43
CA GLY A 130 4.62 0.15 -5.72
C GLY A 130 4.63 -1.18 -6.44
N TYR A 131 4.12 -1.21 -7.67
CA TYR A 131 4.06 -2.39 -8.53
C TYR A 131 4.53 -2.07 -9.94
N VAL A 132 4.92 -3.10 -10.68
CA VAL A 132 5.31 -2.99 -12.09
C VAL A 132 4.23 -3.63 -12.94
N GLU A 133 3.66 -2.87 -13.85
CA GLU A 133 2.59 -3.30 -14.75
C GLU A 133 3.00 -2.97 -16.18
N HIS A 134 3.03 -3.98 -17.06
CA HIS A 134 3.48 -3.85 -18.46
C HIS A 134 4.84 -3.14 -18.67
N GLY A 135 5.72 -3.17 -17.67
CA GLY A 135 7.04 -2.51 -17.71
C GLY A 135 7.09 -1.15 -16.99
N ASP A 136 5.94 -0.58 -16.64
CA ASP A 136 5.84 0.71 -15.98
C ASP A 136 5.70 0.56 -14.47
N LYS A 137 6.44 1.38 -13.73
CA LYS A 137 6.34 1.45 -12.26
C LYS A 137 5.15 2.33 -11.89
N LYS A 138 4.13 1.72 -11.28
CA LYS A 138 2.95 2.39 -10.76
C LYS A 138 2.91 2.29 -9.24
N ASN A 139 2.24 3.24 -8.61
CA ASN A 139 2.03 3.26 -7.17
C ASN A 139 0.53 3.36 -6.89
N ALA A 140 0.04 2.66 -5.87
CA ALA A 140 -1.34 2.75 -5.42
C ALA A 140 -1.38 2.77 -3.89
N LEU A 141 -2.17 3.69 -3.33
CA LEU A 141 -2.43 3.70 -1.90
C LEU A 141 -3.55 2.71 -1.59
N VAL A 142 -3.24 1.66 -0.84
CA VAL A 142 -4.19 0.60 -0.50
C VAL A 142 -4.42 0.50 0.99
N LYS A 143 -5.64 0.15 1.40
CA LYS A 143 -6.03 0.00 2.81
C LYS A 143 -5.91 -1.46 3.24
N LEU A 144 -5.41 -1.68 4.45
CA LEU A 144 -5.21 -3.00 5.07
C LEU A 144 -5.69 -2.96 6.52
N ARG A 145 -6.33 -4.02 7.01
CA ARG A 145 -6.52 -4.22 8.47
C ARG A 145 -5.74 -5.42 8.95
N LEU A 146 -4.93 -5.24 9.99
CA LEU A 146 -4.04 -6.26 10.52
C LEU A 146 -4.09 -6.30 12.04
N CYS A 147 -3.91 -7.50 12.62
CA CYS A 147 -3.71 -7.66 14.06
C CYS A 147 -2.38 -7.00 14.50
N PRO A 148 -2.17 -6.72 15.79
CA PRO A 148 -0.95 -6.10 16.32
C PRO A 148 0.32 -6.88 15.90
N GLU A 149 0.28 -8.21 15.95
CA GLU A 149 1.38 -9.07 15.54
C GLU A 149 1.75 -8.90 14.06
N CYS A 150 0.75 -8.85 13.19
CA CYS A 150 0.96 -8.64 11.76
C CYS A 150 1.35 -7.19 11.42
N SER A 151 0.87 -6.23 12.19
CA SER A 151 1.27 -4.83 12.08
C SER A 151 2.76 -4.63 12.39
N VAL A 152 3.30 -5.34 13.39
CA VAL A 152 4.75 -5.31 13.67
C VAL A 152 5.55 -5.90 12.49
N LYS A 153 5.05 -6.97 11.86
CA LYS A 153 5.68 -7.59 10.68
C LYS A 153 5.69 -6.65 9.48
N LEU A 154 4.61 -5.90 9.26
CA LEU A 154 4.53 -4.90 8.20
C LEU A 154 5.62 -3.83 8.35
N ASN A 155 5.82 -3.33 9.58
CA ASN A 155 6.80 -2.28 9.91
C ASN A 155 8.16 -2.82 10.37
N TYR A 156 8.50 -4.07 10.03
CA TYR A 156 9.71 -4.72 10.54
C TYR A 156 11.00 -3.96 10.18
N ARG A 157 11.09 -3.46 8.94
CA ARG A 157 12.29 -2.76 8.47
C ARG A 157 12.41 -1.33 8.96
N SER A 158 11.30 -0.59 9.08
CA SER A 158 11.29 0.76 9.64
C SER A 158 11.73 0.73 11.10
N LYS A 159 11.11 -0.14 11.91
CA LYS A 159 11.51 -0.37 13.32
C LYS A 159 12.98 -0.79 13.45
N LYS A 160 13.46 -1.68 12.57
CA LYS A 160 14.89 -2.08 12.58
C LYS A 160 15.83 -0.92 12.21
N ARG A 161 15.44 -0.04 11.28
CA ARG A 161 16.21 1.16 10.91
C ARG A 161 16.24 2.17 12.05
N GLU A 162 15.11 2.38 12.71
CA GLU A 162 14.95 3.27 13.84
C GLU A 162 15.81 2.84 15.04
N VAL A 163 15.74 1.56 15.43
CA VAL A 163 16.57 1.02 16.53
C VAL A 163 18.07 1.16 16.22
N LYS A 164 18.47 0.95 14.96
CA LYS A 164 19.86 1.19 14.54
C LYS A 164 20.23 2.67 14.63
N ARG A 165 19.38 3.58 14.15
CA ARG A 165 19.59 5.04 14.22
C ARG A 165 19.73 5.49 15.68
N HIS A 166 18.85 5.03 16.56
CA HIS A 166 18.89 5.35 17.98
C HIS A 166 20.16 4.83 18.67
N LYS A 167 20.66 3.65 18.30
CA LYS A 167 21.96 3.15 18.79
C LYS A 167 23.12 4.00 18.28
N THR A 168 23.08 4.44 17.03
CA THR A 168 24.12 5.32 16.46
C THR A 168 24.11 6.69 17.14
N LEU A 169 22.93 7.31 17.33
CA LEU A 169 22.77 8.60 18.01
C LEU A 169 23.23 8.55 19.48
N LYS A 170 22.94 7.45 20.20
CA LYS A 170 23.47 7.24 21.56
C LYS A 170 25.00 7.15 21.58
N ARG A 171 25.63 6.56 20.55
CA ARG A 171 27.09 6.50 20.43
C ARG A 171 27.72 7.85 20.10
N LEU A 172 26.98 8.73 19.43
CA LEU A 172 27.41 10.08 19.05
C LEU A 172 27.19 11.12 20.16
N GLY A 173 26.66 10.73 21.33
CA GLY A 173 26.53 11.63 22.49
C GLY A 173 25.40 12.66 22.40
N THR A 174 24.60 12.66 21.33
CA THR A 174 23.35 13.43 21.25
C THR A 174 22.34 12.88 22.27
N ASN A 175 22.22 13.54 23.42
CA ASN A 175 21.27 13.21 24.47
C ASN A 175 19.86 13.64 24.03
N VAL A 176 19.10 12.73 23.42
CA VAL A 176 17.65 12.90 23.29
C VAL A 176 17.03 12.31 24.55
N GLU A 177 16.81 13.19 25.53
CA GLU A 177 16.03 12.83 26.71
C GLU A 177 14.61 12.46 26.27
N ARG A 178 14.17 11.27 26.69
CA ARG A 178 12.81 10.82 26.45
C ARG A 178 11.89 11.62 27.36
N ALA A 179 11.06 12.48 26.78
CA ALA A 179 9.88 13.00 27.45
C ALA A 179 8.87 11.86 27.60
N ASP A 180 9.01 11.09 28.66
CA ASP A 180 8.01 10.12 29.12
C ASP A 180 7.07 10.86 30.08
N SER A 181 6.01 11.47 29.55
CA SER A 181 4.99 12.13 30.37
C SER A 181 3.72 11.28 30.42
N SER A 182 3.71 10.35 31.38
CA SER A 182 2.48 9.81 31.96
C SER A 182 1.77 10.90 32.76
N SER A 183 0.46 11.06 32.49
CA SER A 183 -0.61 11.60 33.34
C SER A 183 -0.47 13.05 33.86
N THR A 184 -1.41 13.94 33.50
CA THR A 184 -2.58 14.29 34.34
C THR A 184 -3.48 15.29 33.60
N THR A 185 -4.77 14.99 33.55
CA THR A 185 -5.87 15.87 33.13
C THR A 185 -5.79 17.24 33.80
N SER A 186 -5.79 18.31 33.01
CA SER A 186 -6.16 19.64 33.49
C SER A 186 -6.99 20.37 32.43
N THR A 187 -8.27 20.46 32.74
CA THR A 187 -9.31 21.25 32.10
C THR A 187 -8.86 22.71 32.02
N VAL A 188 -8.67 23.25 30.81
CA VAL A 188 -8.45 24.68 30.60
C VAL A 188 -9.76 25.30 30.14
N HIS A 189 -10.36 26.08 31.03
CA HIS A 189 -11.48 26.97 30.75
C HIS A 189 -11.02 28.07 29.79
N ILE A 190 -11.64 28.14 28.61
CA ILE A 190 -11.49 29.29 27.70
C ILE A 190 -12.53 30.33 28.14
N LYS A 191 -12.06 31.43 28.74
CA LYS A 191 -12.84 32.66 28.89
C LYS A 191 -12.76 33.43 27.57
N ILE A 192 -13.90 33.58 26.91
CA ILE A 192 -14.10 34.51 25.80
C ILE A 192 -14.71 35.76 26.44
N GLU A 193 -13.97 36.86 26.44
CA GLU A 193 -14.49 38.18 26.80
C GLU A 193 -14.66 39.01 25.52
N GLU A 194 -15.82 39.65 25.43
CA GLU A 194 -16.37 40.36 24.28
C GLU A 194 -15.78 41.77 24.14
N ASP A 195 -15.55 42.19 22.89
CA ASP A 195 -15.22 43.58 22.52
C ASP A 195 -16.45 44.48 22.62
N GLN A 196 -16.39 45.54 23.45
CA GLN A 196 -17.17 46.77 23.23
C GLN A 196 -16.37 48.04 23.51
N ALA A 197 -16.25 48.81 22.43
CA ALA A 197 -16.08 50.26 22.25
C ALA A 197 -15.92 51.20 23.48
N GLY A 198 -14.97 52.15 23.35
CA GLY A 198 -15.13 53.48 23.94
C GLY A 198 -13.88 54.35 24.07
N GLY A 199 -13.69 55.30 23.14
CA GLY A 199 -13.38 56.70 23.46
C GLY A 199 -11.94 57.11 23.84
N ILE A 200 -11.30 57.90 22.96
CA ILE A 200 -10.01 58.59 23.16
C ILE A 200 -10.21 60.00 23.75
N SER A 201 -9.37 60.38 24.71
CA SER A 201 -8.90 61.75 24.99
C SER A 201 -7.82 61.70 26.10
N ALA A 202 -6.83 62.57 26.26
CA ALA A 202 -5.98 63.44 25.43
C ALA A 202 -4.85 63.97 26.37
N GLU A 203 -3.62 64.13 25.86
CA GLU A 203 -2.48 64.96 26.39
C GLU A 203 -1.71 64.48 27.66
N ARG A 204 -0.38 64.61 27.90
CA ARG A 204 0.79 65.35 27.33
C ARG A 204 2.12 64.88 28.01
N SER A 205 3.28 65.01 27.32
CA SER A 205 4.72 65.20 27.77
C SER A 205 5.34 64.22 28.81
N ASP A 206 6.59 63.72 28.77
CA ASP A 206 7.91 64.26 28.37
C ASP A 206 8.95 63.11 28.19
N LYS A 207 10.04 63.32 27.43
CA LYS A 207 11.24 62.45 27.39
C LYS A 207 12.32 63.00 28.35
N PRO A 208 13.31 62.20 28.80
CA PRO A 208 14.59 62.19 28.06
C PRO A 208 15.33 60.84 28.00
N GLN A 209 16.31 60.83 27.10
CA GLN A 209 17.16 59.76 26.58
C GLN A 209 18.19 59.20 27.58
N LYS A 210 18.57 57.92 27.39
CA LYS A 210 19.90 57.38 27.75
C LYS A 210 20.37 56.35 26.72
N ASP A 211 21.24 56.83 25.82
CA ASP A 211 22.43 56.21 25.21
C ASP A 211 22.36 54.78 24.64
N GLU A 212 22.07 54.73 23.34
CA GLU A 212 22.07 53.56 22.44
C GLU A 212 23.47 53.16 21.89
N SER A 213 24.57 53.49 22.57
CA SER A 213 25.92 53.36 21.97
C SER A 213 26.86 52.38 22.67
N LYS A 214 26.35 51.36 23.39
CA LYS A 214 27.18 50.35 24.06
C LYS A 214 26.83 48.87 23.84
N ILE A 215 25.90 48.55 22.94
CA ILE A 215 25.52 47.15 22.63
C ILE A 215 26.36 46.52 21.51
N TRP A 216 27.09 47.33 20.72
CA TRP A 216 27.76 46.86 19.49
C TRP A 216 29.28 46.65 19.65
N LYS A 217 29.73 46.13 20.80
CA LYS A 217 31.16 45.80 21.03
C LYS A 217 31.39 44.44 21.69
N GLU A 218 30.64 43.42 21.28
CA GLU A 218 30.99 42.03 21.57
C GLU A 218 31.19 41.25 20.28
N LYS A 219 32.33 40.56 20.19
CA LYS A 219 32.70 39.71 19.06
C LYS A 219 31.77 38.49 19.05
N PRO A 220 31.26 38.06 17.88
CA PRO A 220 30.42 36.86 17.82
C PRO A 220 31.19 35.64 18.32
N VAL A 221 30.67 35.02 19.38
CA VAL A 221 30.91 33.61 19.66
C VAL A 221 30.29 32.88 18.48
N GLU A 222 31.07 32.02 17.85
CA GLU A 222 30.68 31.19 16.70
C GLU A 222 29.60 30.20 17.17
N SER A 223 28.36 30.68 17.24
CA SER A 223 27.18 29.84 17.32
C SER A 223 27.12 29.08 16.01
N LEU A 224 27.34 27.76 16.10
CA LEU A 224 26.87 26.80 15.11
C LEU A 224 25.34 26.90 15.07
N GLU A 225 24.82 27.96 14.45
CA GLU A 225 23.43 28.02 14.04
C GLU A 225 23.27 26.90 13.02
N LYS A 226 22.59 25.84 13.44
CA LYS A 226 22.17 24.78 12.54
C LYS A 226 21.48 25.47 11.38
N THR A 227 21.92 25.17 10.16
CA THR A 227 21.29 25.73 8.96
C THR A 227 19.79 25.49 9.04
N ARG A 228 18.96 26.47 8.65
CA ARG A 228 17.49 26.37 8.63
C ARG A 228 17.01 25.01 8.11
N GLU A 229 17.67 24.45 7.10
CA GLU A 229 17.36 23.14 6.53
C GLU A 229 17.49 21.97 7.53
N GLN A 230 18.48 22.01 8.42
CA GLN A 230 18.65 21.04 9.50
C GLN A 230 17.58 21.18 10.58
N GLU A 231 17.14 22.40 10.89
CA GLU A 231 16.01 22.62 11.81
C GLU A 231 14.69 22.12 11.20
N PHE A 232 14.51 22.34 9.89
CA PHE A 232 13.37 21.79 9.14
C PHE A 232 13.41 20.26 9.08
N GLU A 233 14.58 19.65 8.89
CA GLU A 233 14.74 18.20 8.92
C GLU A 233 14.52 17.62 10.32
N GLU A 234 14.98 18.29 11.38
CA GLU A 234 14.69 17.90 12.78
C GLU A 234 13.19 18.01 13.07
N TYR A 235 12.54 19.09 12.65
CA TYR A 235 11.09 19.28 12.80
C TYR A 235 10.28 18.24 12.04
N LEU A 236 10.63 17.93 10.78
CA LEU A 236 9.99 16.87 10.02
C LEU A 236 10.26 15.48 10.60
N ALA A 237 11.41 15.27 11.24
CA ALA A 237 11.70 14.03 11.94
C ALA A 237 10.87 13.87 13.23
N ASP A 238 10.57 14.97 13.91
CA ASP A 238 9.77 14.99 15.14
C ASP A 238 8.26 14.86 14.87
N LEU A 239 7.77 15.45 13.75
CA LEU A 239 6.36 15.40 13.35
C LEU A 239 5.91 14.03 12.79
N LEU A 240 6.86 13.22 12.32
CA LEU A 240 6.63 11.87 11.78
C LEU A 240 6.89 10.74 12.79
N MET A 241 7.13 11.08 14.06
CA MET A 241 7.15 10.12 15.18
C MET A 241 5.75 9.67 15.61
#